data_AF-A0A3D4B110-F1
#
_entry.id   AF-A0A3D4B110-F1
#
_cell.length_a   1.000
_cell.length_b   1.000
_cell.length_c   1.000
_cell.angle_alpha   90.00
_cell.angle_beta   90.00
_cell.angle_gamma   90.00
#
_symmetry.space_group_name_H-M   'P 1'
#
loop_
_entity.id
_entity.type
_entity.pdbx_description
1 polymer ?
#
loop_
_entity_poly.entity_id
_entity_poly.type
_entity_poly.pdbx_seq_one_letter_code
_entity_poly.pdbx_strand_id
1 'polypeptide(L)' 'PDFENTATLFTIHNIQYQGRYPREVMELINVGYEHFYAAGPFEYYDQVNLMKAGLVYADLCS' A
#
# COMPACT_ATOMS: atom_id res chain seq x y z
N PRO A 1 -10.79 -12.08 12.70
CA PRO A 1 -11.86 -11.65 13.64
C PRO A 1 -11.53 -10.35 14.37
N ASP A 2 -10.34 -10.25 14.99
CA ASP A 2 -10.05 -9.20 15.98
C ASP A 2 -10.09 -7.75 15.45
N PHE A 3 -9.96 -7.54 14.14
CA PHE A 3 -9.98 -6.21 13.51
C PHE A 3 -11.06 -6.00 12.44
N GLU A 4 -12.01 -6.92 12.29
CA GLU A 4 -12.95 -6.95 11.16
C GLU A 4 -13.76 -5.65 10.97
N ASN A 5 -14.06 -4.93 12.06
CA ASN A 5 -14.81 -3.66 12.02
C ASN A 5 -13.97 -2.46 12.49
N THR A 6 -12.65 -2.59 12.57
CA THR A 6 -11.77 -1.49 12.99
C THR A 6 -11.47 -0.60 11.79
N ALA A 7 -11.84 0.68 11.87
CA ALA A 7 -11.51 1.65 10.83
C ALA A 7 -10.01 2.00 10.83
N THR A 8 -9.49 2.33 9.66
CA THR A 8 -8.09 2.64 9.39
C THR A 8 -7.92 4.09 8.93
N LEU A 9 -6.91 4.78 9.45
CA LEU A 9 -6.56 6.15 9.09
C LEU A 9 -5.13 6.18 8.55
N PHE A 10 -4.95 6.70 7.33
CA PHE A 10 -3.65 6.96 6.75
C PHE A 10 -3.36 8.46 6.74
N THR A 11 -2.17 8.87 7.17
CA THR A 11 -1.77 10.28 7.24
C THR A 11 -0.53 10.52 6.40
N ILE A 12 -0.49 11.64 5.67
CA ILE A 12 0.62 11.98 4.78
C ILE A 12 1.39 13.17 5.34
N HIS A 13 2.51 12.89 6.00
CA HIS A 13 3.40 13.94 6.51
C HIS A 13 4.52 14.30 5.52
N ASN A 14 4.74 13.47 4.51
CA ASN A 14 5.80 13.69 3.53
C ASN A 14 5.48 13.04 2.17
N ILE A 15 5.05 13.87 1.22
CA ILE A 15 4.70 13.41 -0.13
C ILE A 15 5.92 13.04 -0.99
N GLN A 16 7.12 13.50 -0.61
CA GLN A 16 8.33 13.26 -1.39
C GLN A 16 8.87 11.83 -1.20
N TYR A 17 8.64 11.21 -0.04
CA TYR A 17 9.07 9.85 0.26
C TYR A 17 7.86 8.90 0.30
N GLN A 18 7.45 8.42 -0.88
CA GLN A 18 6.24 7.60 -1.05
C GLN A 18 6.41 6.11 -0.68
N GLY A 19 7.60 5.71 -0.22
CA GLY A 19 7.90 4.30 0.03
C GLY A 19 7.91 3.48 -1.26
N ARG A 20 8.69 3.92 -2.27
CA ARG A 20 8.91 3.17 -3.51
C ARG A 20 10.00 2.12 -3.31
N TYR A 21 9.69 0.87 -3.63
CA TYR A 21 10.61 -0.26 -3.46
C TYR A 21 10.57 -1.20 -4.68
N PRO A 22 11.61 -2.01 -4.88
CA PRO A 22 11.57 -3.11 -5.83
C PRO A 22 10.41 -4.08 -5.56
N ARG A 23 9.88 -4.72 -6.60
CA ARG A 23 8.70 -5.61 -6.54
C ARG A 23 8.86 -6.82 -5.60
N GLU A 24 10.10 -7.18 -5.28
CA GLU A 24 10.47 -8.22 -4.33
C GLU A 24 9.97 -7.92 -2.91
N VAL A 25 9.71 -6.65 -2.58
CA VAL A 25 9.16 -6.27 -1.26
C VAL A 25 7.78 -6.90 -1.00
N MET A 26 7.03 -7.27 -2.05
CA MET A 26 5.75 -7.97 -1.92
C MET A 26 5.88 -9.29 -1.14
N GLU A 27 7.02 -9.99 -1.27
CA GLU A 27 7.31 -11.22 -0.52
C GLU A 27 7.58 -10.91 0.96
N LEU A 28 8.24 -9.79 1.25
CA LEU A 28 8.58 -9.36 2.60
C LEU A 28 7.35 -8.93 3.41
N ILE A 29 6.42 -8.22 2.78
CA ILE A 29 5.19 -7.74 3.45
C ILE A 29 4.12 -8.83 3.55
N ASN A 30 4.28 -9.95 2.84
CA ASN A 30 3.43 -11.13 2.88
C ASN A 30 1.92 -10.83 2.72
N VAL A 31 1.60 -9.91 1.79
CA VAL A 31 0.20 -9.54 1.49
C VAL A 31 -0.35 -10.26 0.25
N GLY A 32 0.48 -10.99 -0.48
CA GLY A 32 0.08 -11.68 -1.71
C GLY A 32 0.43 -10.90 -2.99
N TYR A 33 0.94 -11.61 -3.99
CA TYR A 33 1.37 -11.03 -5.27
C TYR A 33 0.19 -10.67 -6.19
N GLU A 34 -1.01 -11.19 -5.90
CA GLU A 34 -2.27 -10.88 -6.57
C GLU A 34 -2.67 -9.40 -6.45
N HIS A 35 -2.12 -8.68 -5.49
CA HIS A 35 -2.33 -7.23 -5.35
C HIS A 35 -1.34 -6.39 -6.20
N PHE A 36 -0.38 -7.05 -6.86
CA PHE A 36 0.57 -6.45 -7.79
C PHE A 36 0.15 -6.74 -9.24
N TYR A 37 -0.77 -5.93 -9.76
CA TYR A 37 -1.20 -5.93 -11.16
C TYR A 37 -1.20 -4.50 -11.69
N ALA A 38 -1.21 -4.32 -13.01
CA ALA A 38 -1.18 -3.00 -13.63
C ALA A 38 -2.27 -2.08 -13.07
N ALA A 39 -1.88 -0.89 -12.60
CA ALA A 39 -2.75 0.08 -11.92
C ALA A 39 -3.40 -0.42 -10.61
N GLY A 40 -3.01 -1.58 -10.10
CA GLY A 40 -3.44 -2.15 -8.83
C GLY A 40 -2.89 -1.39 -7.61
N PRO A 41 -3.26 -1.79 -6.39
CA PRO A 41 -2.99 -1.03 -5.17
C PRO A 41 -1.50 -0.81 -4.88
N PHE A 42 -0.64 -1.78 -5.21
CA PHE A 42 0.80 -1.69 -4.94
C PHE A 42 1.63 -1.29 -6.17
N GLU A 43 1.22 -1.67 -7.39
CA GLU A 43 2.03 -1.48 -8.61
C GLU A 43 2.18 0.00 -8.99
N TYR A 44 3.43 0.38 -9.28
CA TYR A 44 3.80 1.70 -9.75
C TYR A 44 5.08 1.65 -10.58
N TYR A 45 4.93 1.51 -11.90
CA TYR A 45 6.04 1.43 -12.87
C TYR A 45 7.03 0.31 -12.53
N ASP A 46 6.51 -0.92 -12.41
CA ASP A 46 7.28 -2.13 -12.05
C ASP A 46 7.95 -2.08 -10.66
N GLN A 47 7.55 -1.11 -9.84
CA GLN A 47 7.92 -0.98 -8.44
C GLN A 47 6.68 -1.06 -7.56
N VAL A 48 6.89 -1.29 -6.27
CA VAL A 48 5.85 -1.15 -5.26
C VAL A 48 5.84 0.28 -4.74
N ASN A 49 4.65 0.84 -4.52
CA ASN A 49 4.45 2.10 -3.81
C ASN A 49 3.57 1.86 -2.57
N LEU A 50 4.18 1.89 -1.37
CA LEU A 50 3.46 1.63 -0.13
C LEU A 50 2.51 2.77 0.27
N MET A 51 2.82 4.03 -0.08
CA MET A 51 1.88 5.14 0.12
C MET A 51 0.63 4.96 -0.73
N LYS A 52 0.76 4.50 -1.98
CA LYS A 52 -0.38 4.18 -2.85
C LYS A 52 -1.27 3.11 -2.22
N ALA A 53 -0.68 2.05 -1.66
CA ALA A 53 -1.45 1.03 -0.95
C ALA A 53 -2.19 1.64 0.26
N GLY A 54 -1.54 2.48 1.05
CA GLY A 54 -2.18 3.20 2.17
C GLY A 54 -3.37 4.06 1.73
N LEU A 55 -3.24 4.77 0.61
CA LEU A 55 -4.32 5.57 0.01
C LEU A 55 -5.50 4.72 -0.48
N VAL A 56 -5.25 3.51 -0.99
CA VAL A 56 -6.30 2.64 -1.54
C VAL A 56 -7.05 1.87 -0.45
N TYR A 57 -6.35 1.44 0.61
CA TYR A 57 -6.92 0.57 1.63
C TYR A 57 -7.43 1.29 2.88
N ALA A 58 -7.00 2.52 3.15
CA ALA A 58 -7.45 3.24 4.33
C ALA A 58 -8.90 3.73 4.19
N ASP A 59 -9.66 3.67 5.28
CA ASP A 59 -11.02 4.21 5.34
C ASP A 59 -11.03 5.74 5.30
N LEU A 60 -9.97 6.37 5.82
CA LEU A 60 -9.79 7.82 5.82
C LEU A 60 -8.33 8.20 5.53
N CYS A 61 -8.15 9.26 4.75
CA CYS A 61 -6.86 9.92 4.53
C CYS A 61 -6.87 11.33 5.14
N SER A 62 -5.82 11.71 5.86
CA SER A 62 -5.65 13.04 6.45
C SER A 62 -4.28 13.67 6.21
#